data_AF-A0A5C6YYB2-F1
#
_entry.id   AF-A0A5C6YYB2-F1
#
_cell.length_a   1.000
_cell.length_b   1.000
_cell.length_c   1.000
_cell.angle_alpha   90.00
_cell.angle_beta   90.00
_cell.angle_gamma   90.00
#
_symmetry.space_group_name_H-M   'P 1'
#
loop_
_entity.id
_entity.type
_entity.pdbx_description
1 polymer ?
#
loop_
_entity_poly.entity_id
_entity_poly.type
_entity_poly.pdbx_seq_one_letter_code
_entity_poly.pdbx_strand_id
1 'polypeptide(L)'
;MNDKEKIPFQDTELDEDLSFELPESTRLIITIPAILVSLLIIGIYVYLIFCDPEYIDPEKFGFPAILIALVLTIIIINLPWNKLGFRIKKIGMIELENVVKGQAQNNSKELADLQKQIDGLRSKLSANPIGLIEDNSPDELVIKFLEQYNQWAFSALRIRKWGARQSGFENLSNYQTEEIRESLRRLLSKKKVETRVSKKGNTLYIAK
;
A
#
# COMPACT_ATOMS: atom_id res chain seq x y z
N MET A 1 17.94 -17.74 31.62
CA MET A 1 18.54 -16.77 30.68
C MET A 1 17.72 -16.85 29.41
N ASN A 2 16.96 -15.79 29.14
CA ASN A 2 15.88 -15.76 28.16
C ASN A 2 16.35 -14.86 27.01
N ASP A 3 16.79 -15.46 25.90
CA ASP A 3 17.21 -14.71 24.72
C ASP A 3 15.98 -14.28 23.94
N LYS A 4 15.71 -12.97 23.99
CA LYS A 4 14.66 -12.32 23.22
C LYS A 4 15.16 -12.19 21.79
N GLU A 5 14.69 -13.06 20.92
CA GLU A 5 14.74 -12.84 19.48
C GLU A 5 13.88 -11.61 19.15
N LYS A 6 14.55 -10.45 19.02
CA LYS A 6 13.99 -9.27 18.37
C LYS A 6 13.94 -9.57 16.88
N ILE A 7 12.77 -9.86 16.34
CA ILE A 7 12.53 -9.79 14.91
C ILE A 7 12.62 -8.30 14.53
N PRO A 8 13.60 -7.87 13.72
CA PRO A 8 13.62 -6.50 13.26
C PRO A 8 12.50 -6.32 12.25
N PHE A 9 11.65 -5.31 12.46
CA PHE A 9 10.80 -4.79 11.40
C PHE A 9 11.74 -4.23 10.34
N GLN A 10 11.86 -4.94 9.24
CA GLN A 10 12.55 -4.49 8.06
C GLN A 10 11.51 -3.70 7.26
N ASP A 11 11.52 -2.38 7.44
CA ASP A 11 10.85 -1.45 6.55
C ASP A 11 11.54 -1.60 5.19
N THR A 12 11.01 -2.48 4.35
CA THR A 12 11.40 -2.56 2.94
C THR A 12 10.79 -1.33 2.27
N GLU A 13 11.48 -0.20 2.36
CA GLU A 13 11.37 0.86 1.37
C GLU A 13 11.66 0.22 0.01
N LEU A 14 10.59 -0.07 -0.72
CA LEU A 14 10.63 -0.45 -2.13
C LEU A 14 10.97 0.81 -2.93
N ASP A 15 12.22 1.27 -2.80
CA ASP A 15 12.88 2.12 -3.77
C ASP A 15 13.25 1.25 -4.98
N GLU A 16 12.24 0.76 -5.70
CA GLU A 16 12.43 0.34 -7.08
C GLU A 16 12.29 1.59 -7.96
N ASP A 17 13.42 2.29 -8.10
CA ASP A 17 13.67 3.27 -9.14
C ASP A 17 13.64 2.52 -10.50
N LEU A 18 12.45 2.14 -10.95
CA LEU A 18 12.18 1.59 -12.27
C LEU A 18 12.22 2.75 -13.27
N SER A 19 13.44 3.28 -13.46
CA SER A 19 13.75 4.15 -14.58
C SER A 19 13.41 3.38 -15.84
N PHE A 20 12.31 3.76 -16.48
CA PHE A 20 11.89 3.19 -17.74
C PHE A 20 12.87 3.66 -18.82
N GLU A 21 13.97 2.94 -18.98
CA GLU A 21 14.87 3.09 -20.12
C GLU A 21 14.09 2.64 -21.36
N LEU A 22 13.55 3.60 -22.11
CA LEU A 22 13.14 3.32 -23.48
C LEU A 22 14.40 2.88 -24.24
N PRO A 23 14.43 1.65 -24.79
CA PRO A 23 15.62 1.15 -25.46
C PRO A 23 15.98 2.09 -26.62
N GLU A 24 17.25 2.46 -26.77
CA GLU A 24 17.73 3.34 -27.84
C GLU A 24 17.27 2.87 -29.23
N SER A 25 17.04 1.57 -29.40
CA SER A 25 16.47 0.94 -30.59
C SER A 25 15.08 1.47 -30.97
N THR A 26 14.21 1.80 -30.00
CA THR A 26 12.87 2.37 -30.28
C THR A 26 12.94 3.78 -30.86
N ARG A 27 13.92 4.58 -30.40
CA ARG A 27 14.19 5.91 -30.94
C ARG A 27 14.70 5.80 -32.38
N LEU A 28 15.55 4.82 -32.68
CA LEU A 28 16.05 4.59 -34.04
C LEU A 28 14.95 4.09 -35.00
N ILE A 29 14.11 3.14 -34.58
CA ILE A 29 13.04 2.58 -35.41
C ILE A 29 12.01 3.65 -35.82
N ILE A 30 11.77 4.66 -34.99
CA ILE A 30 10.80 5.74 -35.28
C ILE A 30 11.45 6.91 -36.03
N THR A 31 12.71 7.25 -35.72
CA THR A 31 13.39 8.41 -36.34
C THR A 31 13.81 8.16 -37.79
N ILE A 32 14.27 6.95 -38.13
CA ILE A 32 14.70 6.59 -39.49
C ILE A 32 13.58 6.77 -40.53
N PRO A 33 12.36 6.21 -40.37
CA PRO A 33 11.28 6.40 -41.34
C PRO A 33 10.79 7.84 -41.38
N ALA A 34 10.78 8.57 -40.25
CA ALA A 34 10.36 9.98 -40.22
C ALA A 34 11.31 10.89 -41.01
N ILE A 35 12.62 10.65 -40.93
CA ILE A 35 13.63 11.36 -41.71
C ILE A 35 13.48 11.03 -43.21
N LEU A 36 13.24 9.76 -43.54
CA LEU A 36 13.06 9.32 -44.93
C LEU A 36 11.83 9.98 -45.58
N VAL A 37 10.70 10.05 -44.85
CA VAL A 37 9.48 10.74 -45.31
C VAL A 37 9.74 12.25 -45.49
N SER A 38 10.49 12.87 -44.58
CA SER A 38 10.85 14.29 -44.70
C SER A 38 11.70 14.58 -45.93
N LEU A 39 12.72 13.74 -46.19
CA LEU A 39 13.57 13.87 -47.37
C LEU A 39 12.78 13.66 -48.66
N LEU A 40 11.79 12.76 -48.66
CA LEU A 40 10.91 12.52 -49.81
C LEU A 40 10.04 13.75 -50.11
N ILE A 41 9.48 14.39 -49.09
CA ILE A 41 8.69 15.64 -49.24
C ILE A 41 9.57 16.79 -49.76
N ILE A 42 10.79 16.94 -49.23
CA ILE A 42 11.75 17.94 -49.72
C ILE A 42 12.15 17.65 -51.17
N GLY A 43 12.36 16.39 -51.53
CA GLY A 43 12.66 15.98 -52.91
C GLY A 43 11.54 16.31 -53.88
N ILE A 44 10.29 16.06 -53.50
CA ILE A 44 9.10 16.45 -54.27
C ILE A 44 9.02 17.98 -54.40
N TYR A 45 9.31 18.71 -53.33
CA TYR A 45 9.30 20.17 -53.32
C TYR A 45 10.35 20.78 -54.26
N VAL A 46 11.59 20.28 -54.22
CA VAL A 46 12.67 20.71 -55.11
C VAL A 46 12.36 20.31 -56.56
N TYR A 47 11.81 19.12 -56.78
CA TYR A 47 11.38 18.66 -58.10
C TYR A 47 10.28 19.56 -58.68
N LEU A 48 9.27 19.94 -57.88
CA LEU A 48 8.20 20.85 -58.28
C LEU A 48 8.73 22.24 -58.64
N ILE A 49 9.69 22.78 -57.88
CA ILE A 49 10.35 24.07 -58.19
C ILE A 49 11.12 24.01 -59.51
N PHE A 50 11.79 22.88 -59.78
CA PHE A 50 12.68 22.76 -60.94
C PHE A 50 11.94 22.38 -62.24
N CYS A 51 10.80 21.68 -62.16
CA CYS A 51 10.03 21.25 -63.33
C CYS A 51 8.96 22.25 -63.79
N ASP A 52 8.34 23.04 -62.90
CA ASP A 52 7.29 24.00 -63.28
C ASP A 52 7.32 25.27 -62.40
N PRO A 53 8.08 26.32 -62.79
CA PRO A 53 8.23 27.54 -62.00
C PRO A 53 6.98 28.45 -62.01
N GLU A 54 6.00 28.20 -62.87
CA GLU A 54 4.81 29.07 -63.03
C GLU A 54 3.55 28.60 -62.31
N TYR A 55 3.52 27.40 -61.70
CA TYR A 55 2.25 26.82 -61.27
C TYR A 55 1.99 26.76 -59.76
N ILE A 56 2.96 27.06 -58.89
CA ILE A 56 2.74 26.86 -57.44
C ILE A 56 3.41 27.96 -56.62
N ASP A 57 2.61 28.91 -56.11
CA ASP A 57 3.00 29.74 -54.97
C ASP A 57 3.21 28.81 -53.76
N PRO A 58 4.45 28.59 -53.29
CA PRO A 58 4.73 27.66 -52.20
C PRO A 58 4.06 28.08 -50.88
N GLU A 59 3.69 29.35 -50.75
CA GLU A 59 2.95 29.88 -49.60
C GLU A 59 1.48 29.43 -49.56
N LYS A 60 0.82 29.20 -50.70
CA LYS A 60 -0.61 28.86 -50.73
C LYS A 60 -0.90 27.41 -50.35
N PHE A 61 0.08 26.51 -50.51
CA PHE A 61 -0.10 25.08 -50.25
C PHE A 61 0.22 24.66 -48.81
N GLY A 62 0.78 25.56 -47.99
CA GLY A 62 1.12 25.24 -46.60
C GLY A 62 2.26 24.23 -46.43
N PHE A 63 3.01 23.91 -47.50
CA PHE A 63 4.20 23.06 -47.41
C PHE A 63 5.23 23.53 -46.37
N PRO A 64 5.50 24.85 -46.22
CA PRO A 64 6.37 25.33 -45.15
C PRO A 64 5.83 24.97 -43.76
N ALA A 65 4.51 25.06 -43.53
CA ALA A 65 3.89 24.70 -42.26
C ALA A 65 3.98 23.19 -41.98
N ILE A 66 3.81 22.36 -43.02
CA ILE A 66 3.96 20.91 -42.92
C ILE A 66 5.41 20.54 -42.60
N LEU A 67 6.39 21.16 -43.26
CA LEU A 67 7.81 20.92 -42.98
C LEU A 67 8.20 21.35 -41.57
N ILE A 68 7.74 22.53 -41.13
CA ILE A 68 7.97 22.99 -39.75
C ILE A 68 7.35 22.01 -38.77
N ALA A 69 6.10 21.57 -38.97
CA ALA A 69 5.44 20.59 -38.11
C ALA A 69 6.18 19.24 -38.06
N LEU A 70 6.70 18.78 -39.19
CA LEU A 70 7.44 17.52 -39.28
C LEU A 70 8.79 17.62 -38.56
N VAL A 71 9.53 18.71 -38.77
CA VAL A 71 10.77 19.01 -38.05
C VAL A 71 10.52 19.11 -36.55
N LEU A 72 9.44 19.77 -36.14
CA LEU A 72 9.05 19.88 -34.73
C LEU A 72 8.75 18.51 -34.13
N THR A 73 8.06 17.65 -34.88
CA THR A 73 7.72 16.28 -34.47
C THR A 73 8.99 15.43 -34.30
N ILE A 74 9.97 15.58 -35.21
CA ILE A 74 11.27 14.93 -35.10
C ILE A 74 12.04 15.44 -33.87
N ILE A 75 12.03 16.75 -33.61
CA ILE A 75 12.69 17.34 -32.44
C ILE A 75 12.05 16.83 -31.14
N ILE A 76 10.71 16.80 -31.07
CA ILE A 76 9.95 16.28 -29.92
C ILE A 76 10.28 14.80 -29.69
N ILE A 77 10.33 13.97 -30.73
CA ILE A 77 10.66 12.55 -30.60
C ILE A 77 12.14 12.35 -30.22
N ASN A 78 13.03 13.18 -30.75
CA ASN A 78 14.47 13.09 -30.54
C ASN A 78 14.94 13.83 -29.28
N LEU A 79 14.03 14.49 -28.56
CA LEU A 79 14.31 15.14 -27.30
C LEU A 79 14.69 14.07 -26.26
N PRO A 80 15.79 14.23 -25.50
CA PRO A 80 16.11 13.35 -24.40
C PRO A 80 15.13 13.59 -23.23
N TRP A 81 13.92 13.04 -23.35
CA TRP A 81 12.86 13.06 -22.33
C TRP A 81 13.31 12.49 -20.97
N ASN A 82 14.42 11.76 -20.96
CA ASN A 82 15.07 11.25 -19.74
C ASN A 82 15.86 12.33 -18.96
N LYS A 83 16.36 13.38 -19.63
CA LYS A 83 17.14 14.47 -19.02
C LYS A 83 16.30 15.70 -18.70
N LEU A 84 15.21 15.92 -19.44
CA LEU A 84 14.16 16.82 -18.98
C LEU A 84 13.38 16.05 -17.93
N GLY A 85 13.49 16.41 -16.65
CA GLY A 85 12.88 15.73 -15.50
C GLY A 85 11.34 15.68 -15.47
N PHE A 86 10.69 15.55 -16.64
CA PHE A 86 9.33 15.09 -16.79
C PHE A 86 9.26 13.65 -16.28
N ARG A 87 8.99 13.53 -14.99
CA ARG A 87 8.37 12.35 -14.39
C ARG A 87 7.01 12.16 -15.06
N ILE A 88 7.00 11.62 -16.28
CA ILE A 88 5.78 11.10 -16.90
C ILE A 88 5.40 9.93 -16.02
N LYS A 89 4.51 10.22 -15.06
CA LYS A 89 3.88 9.27 -14.14
C LYS A 89 3.23 8.19 -15.00
N LYS A 90 3.99 7.14 -15.31
CA LYS A 90 3.59 6.08 -16.23
C LYS A 90 2.35 5.42 -15.67
N ILE A 91 1.24 5.58 -16.40
CA ILE A 91 0.12 4.67 -16.58
C ILE A 91 -0.12 3.76 -15.36
N GLY A 92 -0.90 4.27 -14.41
CA GLY A 92 -1.26 3.56 -13.17
C GLY A 92 -2.05 2.26 -13.31
N MET A 93 -2.22 1.71 -14.52
CA MET A 93 -2.86 0.41 -14.74
C MET A 93 -1.92 -0.78 -14.55
N ILE A 94 -0.65 -0.68 -14.94
CA ILE A 94 0.31 -1.80 -14.81
C ILE A 94 0.77 -1.95 -13.36
N GLU A 95 0.90 -0.84 -12.64
CA GLU A 95 1.23 -0.81 -11.22
C GLU A 95 0.08 -1.37 -10.36
N LEU A 96 -1.17 -1.08 -10.71
CA LEU A 96 -2.34 -1.65 -10.05
C LEU A 96 -2.41 -3.18 -10.23
N GLU A 97 -2.09 -3.70 -11.41
CA GLU A 97 -2.12 -5.15 -11.65
C GLU A 97 -1.09 -5.89 -10.78
N ASN A 98 0.12 -5.34 -10.65
CA ASN A 98 1.17 -5.93 -9.81
C ASN A 98 0.84 -5.80 -8.32
N VAL A 99 0.30 -4.67 -7.87
CA VAL A 99 -0.17 -4.48 -6.48
C VAL A 99 -1.34 -5.43 -6.16
N VAL A 100 -2.31 -5.59 -7.08
CA VAL A 100 -3.46 -6.49 -6.89
C VAL A 100 -3.01 -7.95 -6.86
N LYS A 101 -2.09 -8.37 -7.74
CA LYS A 101 -1.53 -9.73 -7.70
C LYS A 101 -0.73 -10.00 -6.42
N GLY A 102 0.08 -9.04 -5.98
CA GLY A 102 0.80 -9.13 -4.70
C GLY A 102 -0.12 -9.21 -3.49
N GLN A 103 -1.16 -8.37 -3.44
CA GLN A 103 -2.17 -8.40 -2.38
C GLN A 103 -2.98 -9.69 -2.37
N ALA A 104 -3.41 -10.19 -3.54
CA ALA A 104 -4.13 -11.45 -3.62
C ALA A 104 -3.28 -12.63 -3.13
N GLN A 105 -1.99 -12.66 -3.48
CA GLN A 105 -1.08 -13.70 -3.04
C GLN A 105 -0.80 -13.64 -1.53
N ASN A 106 -0.56 -12.45 -0.97
CA ASN A 106 -0.34 -12.29 0.47
C ASN A 106 -1.59 -12.63 1.27
N ASN A 107 -2.77 -12.16 0.83
CA ASN A 107 -4.04 -12.51 1.47
C ASN A 107 -4.30 -14.03 1.44
N SER A 108 -3.94 -14.72 0.35
CA SER A 108 -4.09 -16.18 0.28
C SER A 108 -3.20 -16.94 1.28
N LYS A 109 -1.98 -16.44 1.52
CA LYS A 109 -1.05 -17.02 2.52
C LYS A 109 -1.53 -16.78 3.94
N GLU A 110 -1.99 -15.55 4.22
CA GLU A 110 -2.57 -15.21 5.53
C GLU A 110 -3.82 -16.04 5.83
N LEU A 111 -4.71 -16.21 4.85
CA LEU A 111 -5.89 -17.08 5.00
C LEU A 111 -5.50 -18.54 5.24
N ALA A 112 -4.47 -19.05 4.57
CA ALA A 112 -3.99 -20.42 4.79
C ALA A 112 -3.40 -20.61 6.20
N ASP A 113 -2.66 -19.62 6.71
CA ASP A 113 -2.11 -19.69 8.07
C ASP A 113 -3.20 -19.60 9.14
N LEU A 114 -4.18 -18.71 8.97
CA LEU A 114 -5.34 -18.62 9.85
C LEU A 114 -6.15 -19.91 9.86
N GLN A 115 -6.35 -20.54 8.69
CA GLN A 115 -7.03 -21.84 8.60
C GLN A 115 -6.26 -22.91 9.38
N LYS A 116 -4.93 -22.95 9.27
CA LYS A 116 -4.09 -23.89 10.01
C LYS A 116 -4.17 -23.69 11.52
N GLN A 117 -4.25 -22.43 11.98
CA GLN A 117 -4.46 -22.12 13.40
C GLN A 117 -5.85 -22.57 13.89
N ILE A 118 -6.90 -22.36 13.08
CA ILE A 118 -8.26 -22.82 13.38
C ILE A 118 -8.32 -24.35 13.47
N ASP A 119 -7.71 -25.06 12.52
CA ASP A 119 -7.68 -26.52 12.53
C ASP A 119 -6.86 -27.06 13.72
N GLY A 120 -5.78 -26.37 14.08
CA GLY A 120 -5.01 -26.65 15.30
C GLY A 120 -5.84 -26.47 16.56
N LEU A 121 -6.60 -25.38 16.69
CA LEU A 121 -7.50 -25.14 17.82
C LEU A 121 -8.65 -26.16 17.85
N ARG A 122 -9.23 -26.49 16.70
CA ARG A 122 -10.32 -27.47 16.58
C ARG A 122 -9.87 -28.87 16.96
N SER A 123 -8.65 -29.27 16.59
CA SER A 123 -8.06 -30.55 17.01
C SER A 123 -7.85 -30.62 18.52
N LYS A 124 -7.38 -29.53 19.14
CA LYS A 124 -7.24 -29.42 20.60
C LYS A 124 -8.59 -29.48 21.32
N LEU A 125 -9.62 -28.85 20.76
CA LEU A 125 -10.99 -28.86 21.29
C LEU A 125 -11.65 -30.23 21.15
N SER A 126 -11.42 -30.93 20.04
CA SER A 126 -11.92 -32.29 19.81
C SER A 126 -11.23 -33.35 20.67
N ALA A 127 -9.95 -33.14 21.04
CA ALA A 127 -9.20 -34.05 21.90
C ALA A 127 -9.56 -33.89 23.39
N ASN A 128 -10.11 -32.75 23.80
CA ASN A 128 -10.54 -32.52 25.18
C ASN A 128 -11.77 -31.59 25.25
N PRO A 129 -12.99 -32.11 25.01
CA PRO A 129 -14.21 -31.29 24.97
C PRO A 129 -14.64 -30.70 26.33
N ILE A 130 -13.97 -31.08 27.43
CA ILE A 130 -14.36 -30.71 28.81
C ILE A 130 -13.31 -29.79 29.48
N GLY A 131 -12.19 -29.49 28.84
CA GLY A 131 -11.07 -28.75 29.44
C GLY A 131 -11.03 -27.22 29.28
N LEU A 132 -12.09 -26.56 28.78
CA LEU A 132 -12.09 -25.10 28.54
C LEU A 132 -13.18 -24.34 29.31
N ILE A 133 -13.74 -24.94 30.36
CA ILE A 133 -14.64 -24.26 31.29
C ILE A 133 -14.09 -24.49 32.70
N GLU A 134 -13.00 -23.80 33.05
CA GLU A 134 -12.69 -23.41 34.44
C GLU A 134 -11.52 -22.39 34.51
N ASP A 135 -11.87 -21.16 34.93
CA ASP A 135 -11.20 -20.38 35.98
C ASP A 135 -9.83 -19.71 35.81
N ASN A 136 -9.47 -19.22 34.61
CA ASN A 136 -8.43 -18.16 34.50
C ASN A 136 -8.67 -17.17 33.34
N SER A 137 -9.94 -16.89 33.03
CA SER A 137 -10.23 -15.95 31.95
C SER A 137 -9.84 -14.51 32.36
N PRO A 138 -9.13 -13.75 31.50
CA PRO A 138 -8.80 -12.36 31.80
C PRO A 138 -10.04 -11.49 32.03
N ASP A 139 -11.22 -11.95 31.58
CA ASP A 139 -12.50 -11.27 31.73
C ASP A 139 -12.85 -11.00 33.19
N GLU A 140 -12.59 -11.94 34.11
CA GLU A 140 -12.92 -11.74 35.53
C GLU A 140 -11.95 -10.78 36.23
N LEU A 141 -10.65 -10.90 35.93
CA LEU A 141 -9.65 -9.99 36.47
C LEU A 141 -9.86 -8.56 35.95
N VAL A 142 -10.17 -8.42 34.66
CA VAL A 142 -10.42 -7.11 34.03
C VAL A 142 -11.70 -6.47 34.57
N ILE A 143 -12.79 -7.22 34.74
CA ILE A 143 -14.02 -6.64 35.28
C ILE A 143 -13.87 -6.25 36.75
N LYS A 144 -13.27 -7.10 37.60
CA LYS A 144 -12.99 -6.77 39.01
C LYS A 144 -12.11 -5.52 39.13
N PHE A 145 -11.10 -5.39 38.25
CA PHE A 145 -10.26 -4.20 38.19
C PHE A 145 -11.08 -2.95 37.83
N LEU A 146 -11.92 -3.02 36.79
CA LEU A 146 -12.72 -1.87 36.37
C LEU A 146 -13.80 -1.50 37.40
N GLU A 147 -14.36 -2.46 38.11
CA GLU A 147 -15.31 -2.24 39.21
C GLU A 147 -14.61 -1.56 40.39
N GLN A 148 -13.41 -2.02 40.77
CA GLN A 148 -12.64 -1.42 41.86
C GLN A 148 -12.18 0.01 41.55
N TYR A 149 -11.85 0.30 40.29
CA TYR A 149 -11.39 1.61 39.84
C TYR A 149 -12.42 2.33 38.95
N ASN A 150 -13.71 2.16 39.25
CA ASN A 150 -14.81 2.68 38.43
C ASN A 150 -14.85 4.21 38.26
N GLN A 151 -14.09 4.97 39.04
CA GLN A 151 -13.99 6.43 38.92
C GLN A 151 -13.25 6.88 37.66
N TRP A 152 -12.43 6.01 37.07
CA TRP A 152 -11.61 6.33 35.90
C TRP A 152 -11.90 5.39 34.74
N ALA A 153 -11.79 5.94 33.52
CA ALA A 153 -11.84 5.14 32.31
C ALA A 153 -10.41 4.73 31.90
N PHE A 154 -10.22 3.46 31.54
CA PHE A 154 -8.91 2.88 31.26
C PHE A 154 -8.83 2.35 29.83
N SER A 155 -7.65 2.47 29.21
CA SER A 155 -7.33 1.74 27.98
C SER A 155 -6.74 0.37 28.33
N ALA A 156 -6.82 -0.60 27.42
CA ALA A 156 -6.21 -1.93 27.60
C ALA A 156 -4.72 -1.86 27.99
N LEU A 157 -3.98 -0.95 27.37
CA LEU A 157 -2.57 -0.71 27.69
C LEU A 157 -2.37 -0.21 29.13
N ARG A 158 -3.26 0.68 29.58
CA ARG A 158 -3.22 1.24 30.94
C ARG A 158 -3.58 0.19 31.97
N ILE A 159 -4.59 -0.65 31.71
CA ILE A 159 -4.95 -1.79 32.56
C ILE A 159 -3.74 -2.71 32.72
N ARG A 160 -3.07 -3.07 31.62
CA ARG A 160 -1.87 -3.91 31.69
C ARG A 160 -0.74 -3.27 32.49
N LYS A 161 -0.36 -2.04 32.17
CA LYS A 161 0.85 -1.42 32.74
C LYS A 161 0.65 -0.87 34.15
N TRP A 162 -0.46 -0.17 34.36
CA TRP A 162 -0.76 0.48 35.64
C TRP A 162 -1.57 -0.46 36.55
N GLY A 163 -2.52 -1.21 35.99
CA GLY A 163 -3.30 -2.18 36.75
C GLY A 163 -2.44 -3.30 37.32
N ALA A 164 -1.46 -3.81 36.58
CA ALA A 164 -0.53 -4.83 37.10
C ALA A 164 0.40 -4.35 38.22
N ARG A 165 0.42 -3.04 38.53
CA ARG A 165 1.16 -2.50 39.68
C ARG A 165 0.28 -2.35 40.92
N GLN A 166 -1.03 -2.58 40.80
CA GLN A 166 -1.96 -2.50 41.92
C GLN A 166 -1.98 -3.83 42.66
N SER A 167 -1.99 -3.78 43.99
CA SER A 167 -2.07 -4.96 44.85
C SER A 167 -3.31 -5.78 44.50
N GLY A 168 -3.13 -7.08 44.24
CA GLY A 168 -4.22 -7.99 43.88
C GLY A 168 -4.53 -8.06 42.38
N PHE A 169 -3.84 -7.29 41.54
CA PHE A 169 -3.99 -7.33 40.08
C PHE A 169 -2.67 -7.56 39.34
N GLU A 170 -1.61 -8.00 40.02
CA GLU A 170 -0.28 -8.25 39.45
C GLU A 170 -0.32 -9.19 38.23
N ASN A 171 -1.27 -10.14 38.24
CA ASN A 171 -1.51 -11.08 37.16
C ASN A 171 -1.93 -10.42 35.84
N LEU A 172 -2.38 -9.16 35.84
CA LEU A 172 -2.65 -8.41 34.60
C LEU A 172 -1.39 -8.23 33.73
N SER A 173 -0.18 -8.35 34.30
CA SER A 173 1.07 -8.28 33.53
C SER A 173 1.35 -9.53 32.71
N ASN A 174 0.77 -10.67 33.09
CA ASN A 174 0.95 -11.94 32.40
C ASN A 174 0.19 -11.98 31.06
N TYR A 175 -0.83 -11.13 30.91
CA TYR A 175 -1.63 -11.04 29.70
C TYR A 175 -1.08 -10.02 28.71
N GLN A 176 -1.16 -10.35 27.43
CA GLN A 176 -0.83 -9.42 26.36
C GLN A 176 -1.88 -8.30 26.28
N THR A 177 -1.50 -7.15 25.73
CA THR A 177 -2.45 -6.03 25.56
C THR A 177 -3.62 -6.42 24.65
N GLU A 178 -3.39 -7.29 23.67
CA GLU A 178 -4.44 -7.80 22.78
C GLU A 178 -5.45 -8.68 23.53
N GLU A 179 -5.00 -9.59 24.40
CA GLU A 179 -5.87 -10.44 25.21
C GLU A 179 -6.77 -9.62 26.14
N ILE A 180 -6.23 -8.56 26.75
CA ILE A 180 -7.01 -7.60 27.55
C ILE A 180 -8.00 -6.84 26.67
N ARG A 181 -7.61 -6.46 25.44
CA ARG A 181 -8.50 -5.76 24.50
C ARG A 181 -9.65 -6.65 24.04
N GLU A 182 -9.38 -7.91 23.73
CA GLU A 182 -10.40 -8.90 23.40
C GLU A 182 -11.34 -9.14 24.58
N SER A 183 -10.79 -9.24 25.79
CA SER A 183 -11.56 -9.33 27.03
C SER A 183 -12.51 -8.15 27.20
N LEU A 184 -12.02 -6.92 27.02
CA LEU A 184 -12.84 -5.71 27.06
C LEU A 184 -13.93 -5.69 25.99
N ARG A 185 -13.64 -6.19 24.78
CA ARG A 185 -14.64 -6.33 23.69
C ARG A 185 -15.72 -7.36 24.06
N ARG A 186 -15.35 -8.50 24.66
CA ARG A 186 -16.30 -9.50 25.18
C ARG A 186 -17.15 -8.95 26.32
N LEU A 187 -16.56 -8.17 27.23
CA LEU A 187 -17.29 -7.51 28.31
C LEU A 187 -18.24 -6.43 27.78
N LEU A 188 -17.84 -5.72 26.71
CA LEU A 188 -18.67 -4.73 26.04
C LEU A 188 -19.88 -5.38 25.36
N SER A 189 -19.70 -6.51 24.67
CA SER A 189 -20.81 -7.26 24.07
C SER A 189 -21.77 -7.81 25.15
N LYS A 190 -21.25 -8.14 26.33
CA LYS A 190 -22.03 -8.54 27.51
C LYS A 190 -22.64 -7.34 28.28
N LYS A 191 -22.46 -6.10 27.81
CA LYS A 191 -22.94 -4.86 28.45
C LYS A 191 -22.44 -4.65 29.90
N LYS A 192 -21.31 -5.25 30.27
CA LYS A 192 -20.68 -5.09 31.60
C LYS A 192 -19.76 -3.87 31.70
N VAL A 193 -19.34 -3.32 30.56
CA VAL A 193 -18.47 -2.15 30.48
C VAL A 193 -19.03 -1.17 29.46
N GLU A 194 -18.74 0.11 29.65
CA GLU A 194 -19.07 1.18 28.72
C GLU A 194 -17.80 1.75 28.08
N THR A 195 -17.92 2.26 26.85
CA THR A 195 -16.80 2.89 26.13
C THR A 195 -16.90 4.40 26.17
N ARG A 196 -15.76 5.08 26.33
CA ARG A 196 -15.60 6.52 26.16
C ARG A 196 -14.45 6.81 25.21
N VAL A 197 -14.49 7.96 24.55
CA VAL A 197 -13.40 8.42 23.69
C VAL A 197 -12.57 9.44 24.46
N SER A 198 -11.26 9.22 24.53
CA SER A 198 -10.34 10.19 25.14
C SER A 198 -10.20 11.44 24.27
N LYS A 199 -9.70 12.54 24.83
CA LYS A 199 -9.35 13.77 24.08
C LYS A 199 -8.37 13.53 22.92
N LYS A 200 -7.62 12.41 22.94
CA LYS A 200 -6.66 12.01 21.90
C LYS A 200 -7.20 10.91 20.97
N GLY A 201 -8.50 10.61 20.99
CA GLY A 201 -9.13 9.60 20.13
C GLY A 201 -9.06 8.15 20.62
N ASN A 202 -8.31 7.85 21.68
CA ASN A 202 -8.24 6.48 22.21
C ASN A 202 -9.55 6.02 22.87
N THR A 203 -9.94 4.76 22.64
CA THR A 203 -11.04 4.10 23.34
C THR A 203 -10.65 3.78 24.78
N LEU A 204 -11.48 4.23 25.72
CA LEU A 204 -11.39 3.96 27.14
C LEU A 204 -12.60 3.15 27.58
N TYR A 205 -12.41 2.32 28.59
CA TYR A 205 -13.42 1.42 29.13
C TYR A 205 -13.64 1.73 30.61
N ILE A 206 -14.89 1.67 31.05
CA ILE A 206 -15.30 1.88 32.43
C ILE A 206 -16.31 0.79 32.82
N ALA A 207 -16.30 0.33 34.06
CA ALA A 207 -17.33 -0.58 34.55
C ALA A 207 -18.70 0.12 34.57
N LYS A 208 -19.76 -0.64 34.30
CA LYS A 208 -21.13 -0.16 34.37
C LYS A 208 -21.71 -0.33 35.77
#